data_AF-A0A1V9GB58-F1
#
_entry.id   AF-A0A1V9GB58-F1
#
_cell.length_a   1.000
_cell.length_b   1.000
_cell.length_c   1.000
_cell.angle_alpha   90.00
_cell.angle_beta   90.00
_cell.angle_gamma   90.00
#
_symmetry.space_group_name_H-M   'P 1'
#
loop_
_entity.id
_entity.type
_entity.pdbx_description
1 polymer ?
#
loop_
_entity_poly.entity_id
_entity_poly.type
_entity_poly.pdbx_seq_one_letter_code
_entity_poly.pdbx_strand_id
1 'polypeptide(L)'
;MRRVNLRSTASFLSREHTLDINTIRSLFIAEHEKFLQLNPTWNHKATRRLIIANYWYRDVMMHFATIMTIAVLFTLPQYNSWLTLSASIVIASLSALFSLTAFIYLPSFYWNFLPKLEVITGELEKLATHVEETTKCKRTQFQAPTLIIIYYVNSKISNTPLLPANDQSAAVLNKLYGSDKDKLKQNLSRLYRLPSLSAKERAEMLKAVENTRDFFKDSQNANIPNILDELELKLNG
;
A
#
# COMPACT_ATOMS: atom_id res chain seq x y z
N MET A 1 31.63 -18.15 22.54
CA MET A 1 30.95 -19.17 21.71
C MET A 1 29.51 -18.74 21.46
N ARG A 2 29.14 -18.48 20.19
CA ARG A 2 27.78 -18.08 19.79
C ARG A 2 26.89 -19.34 19.84
N ARG A 3 25.82 -19.34 20.63
CA ARG A 3 24.88 -20.48 20.68
C ARG A 3 24.27 -20.68 19.29
N VAL A 4 24.50 -21.85 18.69
CA VAL A 4 23.85 -22.25 17.44
C VAL A 4 22.36 -22.44 17.74
N ASN A 5 21.51 -21.65 17.09
CA ASN A 5 20.06 -21.75 17.25
C ASN A 5 19.55 -22.97 16.46
N LEU A 6 19.53 -24.13 17.12
CA LEU A 6 19.13 -25.42 16.54
C LEU A 6 17.73 -25.38 15.90
N ARG A 7 16.84 -24.52 16.42
CA ARG A 7 15.48 -24.33 15.89
C ARG A 7 15.49 -23.63 14.54
N SER A 8 16.38 -22.64 14.37
CA SER A 8 16.56 -21.93 13.10
C SER A 8 17.14 -22.86 12.03
N THR A 9 18.15 -23.66 12.37
CA THR A 9 18.73 -24.63 11.43
C THR A 9 17.74 -25.74 11.05
N ALA A 10 16.94 -26.23 11.99
CA ALA A 10 15.89 -27.22 11.71
C ALA A 10 14.81 -26.65 10.79
N SER A 11 14.33 -25.43 11.06
CA SER A 11 13.31 -24.75 10.23
C SER A 11 13.79 -24.41 8.81
N PHE A 12 15.10 -24.24 8.62
CA PHE A 12 15.72 -24.05 7.31
C PHE A 12 15.75 -25.37 6.53
N LEU A 13 16.15 -26.47 7.19
CA LEU A 13 16.16 -27.82 6.62
C LEU A 13 14.74 -28.33 6.30
N SER A 14 13.75 -28.03 7.15
CA SER A 14 12.34 -28.40 6.89
C SER A 14 11.62 -27.43 5.96
N ARG A 15 12.27 -26.33 5.57
CA ARG A 15 11.73 -25.27 4.70
C ARG A 15 10.48 -24.57 5.25
N GLU A 16 10.14 -24.79 6.52
CA GLU A 16 8.99 -24.18 7.19
C GLU A 16 9.01 -22.65 7.10
N HIS A 17 10.18 -22.05 7.29
CA HIS A 17 10.33 -20.60 7.22
C HIS A 17 10.08 -20.05 5.82
N THR A 18 10.57 -20.72 4.77
CA THR A 18 10.38 -20.29 3.37
C THR A 18 8.95 -20.48 2.85
N LEU A 19 8.17 -21.34 3.50
CA LEU A 19 6.80 -21.67 3.09
C LEU A 19 5.75 -21.01 4.00
N ASP A 20 6.17 -20.31 5.05
CA ASP A 20 5.29 -19.59 5.94
C ASP A 20 4.68 -18.36 5.26
N ILE A 21 3.36 -18.20 5.43
CA ILE A 21 2.61 -17.14 4.75
C ILE A 21 3.03 -15.74 5.22
N ASN A 22 3.34 -15.58 6.51
CA ASN A 22 3.74 -14.28 7.05
C ASN A 22 5.14 -13.90 6.57
N THR A 23 6.04 -14.88 6.48
CA THR A 23 7.39 -14.69 5.93
C THR A 23 7.34 -14.29 4.46
N ILE A 24 6.53 -14.99 3.64
CA ILE A 24 6.33 -14.64 2.23
C ILE A 24 5.73 -13.23 2.12
N ARG A 25 4.75 -12.88 2.97
CA ARG A 25 4.12 -11.56 2.99
C ARG A 25 5.13 -10.46 3.33
N SER A 26 5.92 -10.62 4.39
CA SER A 26 6.93 -9.64 4.79
C SER A 26 8.00 -9.46 3.71
N LEU A 27 8.43 -10.56 3.08
CA LEU A 27 9.38 -10.51 1.97
C LEU A 27 8.78 -9.77 0.78
N PHE A 28 7.50 -10.03 0.47
CA PHE A 28 6.82 -9.35 -0.62
C PHE A 28 6.76 -7.85 -0.41
N ILE A 29 6.29 -7.40 0.75
CA ILE A 29 6.16 -5.98 1.07
C ILE A 29 7.54 -5.30 1.02
N ALA A 30 8.54 -5.89 1.66
CA ALA A 30 9.89 -5.32 1.71
C ALA A 30 10.51 -5.18 0.31
N GLU A 31 10.40 -6.21 -0.54
CA GLU A 31 10.90 -6.13 -1.92
C GLU A 31 10.07 -5.14 -2.75
N HIS A 32 8.75 -5.14 -2.59
CA HIS A 32 7.88 -4.20 -3.31
C HIS A 32 8.25 -2.74 -3.00
N GLU A 33 8.37 -2.40 -1.72
CA GLU A 33 8.74 -1.05 -1.26
C GLU A 33 10.13 -0.63 -1.76
N LYS A 34 11.11 -1.55 -1.68
CA LYS A 34 12.46 -1.31 -2.18
C LYS A 34 12.49 -0.98 -3.67
N PHE A 35 11.76 -1.73 -4.49
CA PHE A 35 11.73 -1.48 -5.93
C PHE A 35 10.84 -0.29 -6.31
N LEU A 36 9.80 0.01 -5.52
CA LEU A 36 8.97 1.19 -5.72
C LEU A 36 9.76 2.49 -5.48
N GLN A 37 10.68 2.50 -4.51
CA GLN A 37 11.58 3.64 -4.28
C GLN A 37 12.52 3.91 -5.47
N LEU A 38 12.93 2.86 -6.18
CA LEU A 38 13.82 2.96 -7.34
C LEU A 38 13.06 3.22 -8.64
N ASN A 39 11.87 2.64 -8.77
CA ASN A 39 11.01 2.75 -9.94
C ASN A 39 9.56 2.97 -9.51
N PRO A 40 9.04 4.20 -9.58
CA PRO A 40 7.66 4.52 -9.21
C PRO A 40 6.57 3.79 -10.01
N THR A 41 6.92 3.21 -11.17
CA THR A 41 5.99 2.44 -12.02
C THR A 41 6.00 0.94 -11.71
N TRP A 42 6.77 0.51 -10.70
CA TRP A 42 6.88 -0.88 -10.30
C TRP A 42 5.55 -1.41 -9.78
N ASN A 43 5.08 -2.54 -10.34
CA ASN A 43 3.79 -3.12 -10.00
C ASN A 43 3.92 -4.43 -9.19
N HIS A 44 2.80 -4.82 -8.56
CA HIS A 44 2.71 -6.05 -7.76
C HIS A 44 3.06 -7.31 -8.57
N LYS A 45 2.67 -7.37 -9.85
CA LYS A 45 3.00 -8.47 -10.76
C LYS A 45 4.50 -8.64 -11.00
N ALA A 46 5.25 -7.55 -11.11
CA ALA A 46 6.71 -7.58 -11.25
C ALA A 46 7.38 -8.12 -9.97
N THR A 47 6.90 -7.66 -8.81
CA THR A 47 7.34 -8.16 -7.49
C THR A 47 7.09 -9.65 -7.34
N ARG A 48 5.89 -10.13 -7.71
CA ARG A 48 5.55 -11.57 -7.71
C ARG A 48 6.54 -12.38 -8.54
N ARG A 49 6.88 -11.93 -9.76
CA ARG A 49 7.86 -12.61 -10.63
C ARG A 49 9.24 -12.65 -10.00
N LEU A 50 9.68 -11.55 -9.38
CA LEU A 50 10.95 -11.48 -8.69
C LEU A 50 11.02 -12.47 -7.51
N ILE A 51 9.95 -12.56 -6.72
CA ILE A 51 9.88 -13.48 -5.58
C ILE A 51 9.90 -14.94 -6.04
N ILE A 52 9.20 -15.27 -7.14
CA ILE A 52 9.29 -16.60 -7.76
C ILE A 52 10.72 -16.91 -8.20
N ALA A 53 11.40 -15.95 -8.83
CA ALA A 53 12.80 -16.12 -9.23
C ALA A 53 13.71 -16.32 -8.01
N ASN A 54 13.55 -15.51 -6.97
CA ASN A 54 14.32 -15.64 -5.72
C ASN A 54 14.10 -16.99 -5.04
N TYR A 55 12.87 -17.52 -5.03
CA TYR A 55 12.59 -18.86 -4.51
C TYR A 55 13.43 -19.93 -5.21
N TRP A 56 13.49 -19.91 -6.55
CA TRP A 56 14.23 -20.92 -7.31
C TRP A 56 15.75 -20.72 -7.27
N TYR A 57 16.23 -19.50 -7.48
CA TYR A 57 17.66 -19.24 -7.60
C TYR A 57 18.39 -19.10 -6.28
N ARG A 58 17.69 -18.60 -5.25
CA ARG A 58 18.30 -18.37 -3.94
C ARG A 58 17.90 -19.48 -2.99
N ASP A 59 16.61 -19.65 -2.72
CA ASP A 59 16.18 -20.50 -1.61
C ASP A 59 16.35 -21.99 -1.92
N VAL A 60 15.92 -22.45 -3.11
CA VAL A 60 16.12 -23.84 -3.56
C VAL A 60 17.61 -24.18 -3.72
N MET A 61 18.39 -23.29 -4.34
CA MET A 61 19.83 -23.54 -4.54
C MET A 61 20.62 -23.52 -3.23
N MET A 62 20.34 -22.59 -2.31
CA MET A 62 21.00 -22.59 -1.00
C MET A 62 20.62 -23.83 -0.17
N HIS A 63 19.35 -24.25 -0.21
CA HIS A 63 18.92 -25.46 0.46
C HIS A 63 19.63 -26.71 -0.10
N PHE A 64 19.67 -26.84 -1.43
CA PHE A 64 20.42 -27.90 -2.10
C PHE A 64 21.91 -27.87 -1.77
N ALA A 65 22.55 -26.70 -1.87
CA ALA A 65 23.97 -26.53 -1.53
C ALA A 65 24.25 -26.91 -0.07
N THR A 66 23.34 -26.62 0.87
CA THR A 66 23.49 -26.98 2.28
C THR A 66 23.45 -28.49 2.46
N ILE A 67 22.46 -29.17 1.88
CA ILE A 67 22.35 -30.64 1.92
C ILE A 67 23.59 -31.29 1.31
N MET A 68 24.02 -30.81 0.13
CA MET A 68 25.21 -31.33 -0.54
C MET A 68 26.48 -31.10 0.27
N THR A 69 26.64 -29.93 0.88
CA THR A 69 27.79 -29.64 1.76
C THR A 69 27.84 -30.64 2.92
N ILE A 70 26.70 -30.88 3.58
CA ILE A 70 26.62 -31.85 4.67
C ILE A 70 26.96 -33.26 4.17
N ALA A 71 26.38 -33.70 3.04
CA ALA A 71 26.65 -35.01 2.47
C ALA A 71 28.13 -35.20 2.12
N VAL A 72 28.77 -34.20 1.50
CA VAL A 72 30.20 -34.24 1.17
C VAL A 72 31.03 -34.37 2.45
N LEU A 73 30.75 -33.57 3.48
CA LEU A 73 31.45 -33.64 4.77
C LEU A 73 31.41 -35.04 5.39
N PHE A 74 30.30 -35.77 5.27
CA PHE A 74 30.18 -37.14 5.76
C PHE A 74 30.97 -38.17 4.93
N THR A 75 31.17 -37.91 3.63
CA THR A 75 31.91 -38.82 2.74
C THR A 75 33.44 -38.60 2.75
N LEU A 76 33.89 -37.40 3.18
CA LEU A 76 35.32 -37.06 3.23
C LEU A 76 36.22 -38.05 4.00
N PRO A 77 35.80 -38.64 5.15
CA PRO A 77 36.65 -39.59 5.89
C PRO A 77 36.89 -40.92 5.17
N GLN A 78 36.08 -41.26 4.16
CA GLN A 78 36.09 -42.54 3.45
C GLN A 78 36.83 -42.46 2.11
N TYR A 79 37.61 -41.41 1.95
CA TYR A 79 38.22 -41.01 0.70
C TYR A 79 39.49 -41.82 0.38
N ASN A 80 39.48 -42.50 -0.79
CA ASN A 80 40.65 -43.21 -1.32
C ASN A 80 41.31 -42.51 -2.53
N SER A 81 40.57 -41.75 -3.35
CA SER A 81 41.11 -41.04 -4.54
C SER A 81 40.21 -39.88 -5.00
N TRP A 82 40.83 -38.74 -5.38
CA TRP A 82 40.16 -37.46 -5.69
C TRP A 82 39.31 -37.57 -6.94
N LEU A 83 39.78 -38.35 -7.90
CA LEU A 83 39.06 -38.60 -9.13
C LEU A 83 37.77 -39.38 -8.86
N THR A 84 37.84 -40.43 -8.04
CA THR A 84 36.67 -41.25 -7.71
C THR A 84 35.66 -40.50 -6.84
N LEU A 85 36.14 -39.69 -5.89
CA LEU A 85 35.28 -38.89 -5.02
C LEU A 85 34.56 -37.79 -5.82
N SER A 86 35.29 -37.04 -6.65
CA SER A 86 34.70 -35.97 -7.46
C SER A 86 33.68 -36.50 -8.47
N ALA A 87 33.99 -37.61 -9.17
CA ALA A 87 33.03 -38.27 -10.06
C ALA A 87 31.76 -38.72 -9.32
N SER A 88 31.92 -39.33 -8.14
CA SER A 88 30.79 -39.77 -7.31
C SER A 88 29.94 -38.61 -6.82
N ILE A 89 30.58 -37.51 -6.37
CA ILE A 89 29.88 -36.30 -5.94
C ILE A 89 29.06 -35.72 -7.10
N VAL A 90 29.62 -35.61 -8.32
CA VAL A 90 28.89 -35.05 -9.47
C VAL A 90 27.67 -35.90 -9.83
N ILE A 91 27.84 -37.23 -9.96
CA ILE A 91 26.75 -38.14 -10.32
C ILE A 91 25.65 -38.14 -9.25
N ALA A 92 26.05 -38.22 -7.97
CA ALA A 92 25.12 -38.17 -6.86
C ALA A 92 24.42 -36.81 -6.76
N SER A 93 25.12 -35.70 -6.99
CA SER A 93 24.56 -34.34 -6.96
C SER A 93 23.51 -34.16 -8.06
N LEU A 94 23.80 -34.59 -9.29
CA LEU A 94 22.85 -34.49 -10.40
C LEU A 94 21.59 -35.33 -10.14
N SER A 95 21.78 -36.55 -9.65
CA SER A 95 20.67 -37.45 -9.31
C SER A 95 19.83 -36.86 -8.16
N ALA A 96 20.49 -36.38 -7.10
CA ALA A 96 19.82 -35.75 -5.97
C ALA A 96 19.10 -34.46 -6.37
N LEU A 97 19.71 -33.61 -7.22
CA LEU A 97 19.07 -32.38 -7.70
C LEU A 97 17.80 -32.71 -8.47
N PHE A 98 17.84 -33.71 -9.36
CA PHE A 98 16.67 -34.15 -10.11
C PHE A 98 15.57 -34.67 -9.18
N SER A 99 15.90 -35.61 -8.28
CA SER A 99 14.94 -36.18 -7.33
C SER A 99 14.35 -35.14 -6.37
N LEU A 100 15.19 -34.30 -5.76
CA LEU A 100 14.72 -33.25 -4.85
C LEU A 100 13.84 -32.23 -5.59
N THR A 101 14.18 -31.89 -6.84
CA THR A 101 13.37 -30.99 -7.64
C THR A 101 12.01 -31.60 -7.97
N ALA A 102 11.99 -32.83 -8.47
CA ALA A 102 10.77 -33.53 -8.88
C ALA A 102 9.82 -33.81 -7.70
N PHE A 103 10.36 -34.27 -6.57
CA PHE A 103 9.55 -34.81 -5.47
C PHE A 103 9.40 -33.87 -4.28
N ILE A 104 10.27 -32.88 -4.11
CA ILE A 104 10.22 -31.95 -2.97
C ILE A 104 9.95 -30.52 -3.44
N TYR A 105 10.79 -29.96 -4.32
CA TYR A 105 10.71 -28.55 -4.65
C TYR A 105 9.50 -28.20 -5.53
N LEU A 106 9.21 -28.99 -6.56
CA LEU A 106 8.06 -28.75 -7.42
C LEU A 106 6.73 -28.92 -6.68
N PRO A 107 6.45 -30.01 -5.95
CA PRO A 107 5.20 -30.15 -5.20
C PRO A 107 5.04 -29.04 -4.14
N SER A 108 6.11 -28.73 -3.41
CA SER A 108 6.13 -27.65 -2.43
C SER A 108 5.86 -26.28 -3.07
N PHE A 109 6.43 -26.03 -4.25
CA PHE A 109 6.21 -24.80 -5.00
C PHE A 109 4.75 -24.65 -5.42
N TYR A 110 4.19 -25.65 -6.10
CA TYR A 110 2.84 -25.56 -6.67
C TYR A 110 1.73 -25.68 -5.63
N TRP A 111 1.91 -26.48 -4.57
CA TRP A 111 0.84 -26.72 -3.60
C TRP A 111 0.86 -25.78 -2.40
N ASN A 112 2.03 -25.21 -2.06
CA ASN A 112 2.15 -24.35 -0.88
C ASN A 112 2.59 -22.93 -1.23
N PHE A 113 3.75 -22.78 -1.87
CA PHE A 113 4.34 -21.46 -2.06
C PHE A 113 3.52 -20.59 -3.03
N LEU A 114 3.21 -21.11 -4.21
CA LEU A 114 2.53 -20.36 -5.27
C LEU A 114 1.11 -19.91 -4.87
N PRO A 115 0.25 -20.77 -4.27
CA PRO A 115 -1.07 -20.33 -3.81
C PRO A 115 -0.99 -19.24 -2.74
N LYS A 116 -0.06 -19.37 -1.77
CA LYS A 116 0.12 -18.33 -0.72
C LYS A 116 0.59 -17.01 -1.31
N LEU A 117 1.51 -17.05 -2.27
CA LEU A 117 1.99 -15.86 -2.97
C LEU A 117 0.86 -15.19 -3.78
N GLU A 118 -0.02 -15.97 -4.40
CA GLU A 118 -1.18 -15.45 -5.12
C GLU A 118 -2.21 -14.78 -4.20
N VAL A 119 -2.50 -15.40 -3.05
CA VAL A 119 -3.35 -14.79 -2.02
C VAL A 119 -2.78 -13.44 -1.58
N ILE A 120 -1.49 -13.39 -1.24
CA ILE A 120 -0.83 -12.15 -0.81
C ILE A 120 -0.86 -11.09 -1.91
N THR A 121 -0.57 -11.47 -3.16
CA THR A 121 -0.59 -10.54 -4.29
C THR A 121 -2.01 -9.98 -4.49
N GLY A 122 -3.03 -10.83 -4.45
CA GLY A 122 -4.43 -10.41 -4.59
C GLY A 122 -4.92 -9.55 -3.44
N GLU A 123 -4.53 -9.83 -2.20
CA GLU A 123 -4.82 -8.98 -1.03
C GLU A 123 -4.25 -7.57 -1.21
N LEU A 124 -2.98 -7.46 -1.62
CA LEU A 124 -2.31 -6.17 -1.80
C LEU A 124 -2.85 -5.39 -3.01
N GLU A 125 -3.16 -6.06 -4.11
CA GLU A 125 -3.79 -5.43 -5.28
C GLU A 125 -5.20 -4.91 -4.95
N LYS A 126 -5.99 -5.67 -4.18
CA LYS A 126 -7.30 -5.20 -3.67
C LYS A 126 -7.18 -4.00 -2.74
N LEU A 127 -6.18 -4.00 -1.86
CA LEU A 127 -5.93 -2.84 -0.98
C LEU A 127 -5.54 -1.61 -1.80
N ALA A 128 -4.67 -1.76 -2.80
CA ALA A 128 -4.26 -0.67 -3.67
C ALA A 128 -5.44 -0.08 -4.46
N THR A 129 -6.30 -0.94 -5.01
CA THR A 129 -7.50 -0.50 -5.73
C THR A 129 -8.52 0.17 -4.81
N HIS A 130 -8.75 -0.33 -3.60
CA HIS A 130 -9.60 0.35 -2.61
C HIS A 130 -9.05 1.73 -2.19
N VAL A 131 -7.73 1.90 -2.07
CA VAL A 131 -7.12 3.21 -1.81
C VAL A 131 -7.35 4.15 -3.01
N GLU A 132 -7.26 3.65 -4.24
CA GLU A 132 -7.55 4.43 -5.44
C GLU A 132 -9.04 4.80 -5.56
N GLU A 133 -9.95 3.88 -5.26
CA GLU A 133 -11.40 4.12 -5.26
C GLU A 133 -11.80 5.09 -4.16
N THR A 134 -11.27 4.96 -2.94
CA THR A 134 -11.54 5.91 -1.85
C THR A 134 -10.98 7.29 -2.15
N THR A 135 -9.84 7.41 -2.84
CA THR A 135 -9.32 8.71 -3.29
C THR A 135 -10.15 9.31 -4.44
N LYS A 136 -10.67 8.48 -5.35
CA LYS A 136 -11.66 8.90 -6.36
C LYS A 136 -12.99 9.35 -5.73
N CYS A 137 -13.50 8.60 -4.75
CA CYS A 137 -14.68 8.97 -3.96
C CYS A 137 -14.47 10.28 -3.17
N LYS A 138 -13.27 10.52 -2.62
CA LYS A 138 -12.94 11.81 -2.00
C LYS A 138 -12.92 12.96 -3.01
N ARG A 139 -12.46 12.73 -4.25
CA ARG A 139 -12.51 13.71 -5.34
C ARG A 139 -13.94 14.00 -5.85
N THR A 140 -14.88 13.09 -5.66
CA THR A 140 -16.30 13.27 -6.01
C THR A 140 -17.17 13.75 -4.85
N GLN A 141 -16.62 13.96 -3.64
CA GLN A 141 -17.37 14.51 -2.52
C GLN A 141 -17.47 16.03 -2.61
N PHE A 142 -18.71 16.50 -2.84
CA PHE A 142 -19.18 17.89 -2.84
C PHE A 142 -18.40 18.83 -3.77
N GLN A 143 -19.11 19.74 -4.44
CA GLN A 143 -18.42 20.74 -5.27
C GLN A 143 -17.57 21.66 -4.39
N ALA A 144 -16.48 22.21 -4.95
CA ALA A 144 -15.56 23.10 -4.21
C ALA A 144 -16.27 24.23 -3.43
N PRO A 145 -17.33 24.90 -3.94
CA PRO A 145 -18.08 25.87 -3.15
C PRO A 145 -18.69 25.27 -1.88
N THR A 146 -19.29 24.07 -1.96
CA THR A 146 -19.88 23.37 -0.81
C THR A 146 -18.82 22.98 0.22
N LEU A 147 -17.66 22.50 -0.22
CA LEU A 147 -16.54 22.18 0.68
C LEU A 147 -16.04 23.40 1.45
N ILE A 148 -15.97 24.57 0.79
CA ILE A 148 -15.58 25.83 1.43
C ILE A 148 -16.64 26.31 2.44
N ILE A 149 -17.93 26.12 2.15
CA ILE A 149 -19.00 26.48 3.10
C ILE A 149 -19.02 25.52 4.29
N ILE A 150 -18.82 24.21 4.09
CA ILE A 150 -18.61 23.25 5.19
C ILE A 150 -17.43 23.68 6.07
N TYR A 151 -16.31 24.09 5.46
CA TYR A 151 -15.16 24.62 6.18
C TYR A 151 -15.50 25.89 6.97
N TYR A 152 -16.22 26.84 6.36
CA TYR A 152 -16.66 28.07 7.02
C TYR A 152 -17.55 27.79 8.24
N VAL A 153 -18.53 26.91 8.10
CA VAL A 153 -19.42 26.50 9.22
C VAL A 153 -18.60 25.88 10.36
N ASN A 154 -17.68 24.96 10.05
CA ASN A 154 -16.82 24.36 11.07
C ASN A 154 -15.90 25.39 11.76
N SER A 155 -15.35 26.35 11.01
CA SER A 155 -14.57 27.46 11.55
C SER A 155 -15.40 28.32 12.52
N LYS A 156 -16.66 28.59 12.17
CA LYS A 156 -17.59 29.33 13.05
C LYS A 156 -17.99 28.56 14.29
N ILE A 157 -18.28 27.26 14.20
CA ILE A 157 -18.62 26.42 15.37
C ILE A 157 -17.43 26.31 16.32
N SER A 158 -16.22 26.13 15.78
CA SER A 158 -15.00 25.95 16.57
C SER A 158 -14.38 27.26 17.05
N ASN A 159 -14.96 28.42 16.71
CA ASN A 159 -14.37 29.74 16.91
C ASN A 159 -12.92 29.84 16.41
N THR A 160 -12.57 29.07 15.37
CA THR A 160 -11.26 29.16 14.74
C THR A 160 -11.28 30.20 13.64
N PRO A 161 -10.19 30.99 13.46
CA PRO A 161 -10.13 31.96 12.39
C PRO A 161 -10.15 31.27 11.03
N LEU A 162 -10.86 31.87 10.09
CA LEU A 162 -10.92 31.37 8.72
C LEU A 162 -9.55 31.52 8.05
N LEU A 163 -9.10 30.46 7.37
CA LEU A 163 -7.82 30.46 6.66
C LEU A 163 -7.79 31.49 5.52
N PRO A 164 -6.67 32.23 5.34
CA PRO A 164 -6.54 33.22 4.27
C PRO A 164 -6.56 32.56 2.88
N ALA A 165 -7.04 33.27 1.87
CA ALA A 165 -7.12 32.78 0.49
C ALA A 165 -5.76 32.79 -0.24
N ASN A 166 -4.81 31.96 0.21
CA ASN A 166 -3.48 31.82 -0.37
C ASN A 166 -3.15 30.35 -0.72
N ASP A 167 -2.00 30.14 -1.38
CA ASP A 167 -1.59 28.81 -1.85
C ASP A 167 -1.29 27.82 -0.72
N GLN A 168 -0.90 28.31 0.46
CA GLN A 168 -0.60 27.48 1.61
C GLN A 168 -1.90 26.94 2.23
N SER A 169 -2.90 27.81 2.46
CA SER A 169 -4.23 27.42 2.92
C SER A 169 -4.91 26.47 1.93
N ALA A 170 -4.82 26.77 0.63
CA ALA A 170 -5.39 25.91 -0.40
C ALA A 170 -4.72 24.51 -0.42
N ALA A 171 -3.41 24.43 -0.13
CA ALA A 171 -2.73 23.15 0.03
C ALA A 171 -3.22 22.38 1.27
N VAL A 172 -3.51 23.06 2.38
CA VAL A 172 -4.09 22.44 3.58
C VAL A 172 -5.50 21.91 3.27
N LEU A 173 -6.35 22.71 2.63
CA LEU A 173 -7.71 22.30 2.24
C LEU A 173 -7.70 21.19 1.19
N ASN A 174 -6.74 21.19 0.26
CA ASN A 174 -6.54 20.09 -0.69
C ASN A 174 -6.17 18.78 0.01
N LYS A 175 -5.31 18.83 1.04
CA LYS A 175 -5.02 17.64 1.86
C LYS A 175 -6.24 17.16 2.65
N LEU A 176 -7.08 18.08 3.13
CA LEU A 176 -8.28 17.76 3.91
C LEU A 176 -9.40 17.17 3.05
N TYR A 177 -9.70 17.79 1.91
CA TYR A 177 -10.87 17.45 1.08
C TYR A 177 -10.53 16.70 -0.21
N GLY A 178 -9.26 16.63 -0.62
CA GLY A 178 -8.85 15.97 -1.87
C GLY A 178 -9.29 16.69 -3.16
N SER A 179 -9.84 17.89 -3.08
CA SER A 179 -10.33 18.69 -4.21
C SER A 179 -9.24 19.59 -4.81
N ASP A 180 -9.41 19.99 -6.07
CA ASP A 180 -8.48 20.85 -6.83
C ASP A 180 -8.08 22.13 -6.06
N LYS A 181 -6.76 22.36 -5.95
CA LYS A 181 -6.16 23.44 -5.15
C LYS A 181 -6.59 24.82 -5.65
N ASP A 182 -6.62 25.04 -6.96
CA ASP A 182 -6.95 26.33 -7.57
C ASP A 182 -8.44 26.63 -7.37
N LYS A 183 -9.30 25.63 -7.53
CA LYS A 183 -10.73 25.76 -7.22
C LYS A 183 -10.99 26.05 -5.74
N LEU A 184 -10.27 25.40 -4.82
CA LEU A 184 -10.42 25.66 -3.38
C LEU A 184 -9.96 27.08 -3.03
N LYS A 185 -8.81 27.53 -3.55
CA LYS A 185 -8.31 28.91 -3.38
C LYS A 185 -9.31 29.94 -3.92
N GLN A 186 -9.83 29.70 -5.11
CA GLN A 186 -10.81 30.59 -5.75
C GLN A 186 -12.08 30.70 -4.89
N ASN A 187 -12.66 29.57 -4.47
CA ASN A 187 -13.89 29.59 -3.67
C ASN A 187 -13.68 30.12 -2.25
N LEU A 188 -12.50 29.91 -1.65
CA LEU A 188 -12.13 30.57 -0.41
C LEU A 188 -12.05 32.08 -0.58
N SER A 189 -11.48 32.57 -1.68
CA SER A 189 -11.43 34.02 -1.97
C SER A 189 -12.83 34.63 -2.22
N ARG A 190 -13.74 33.88 -2.84
CA ARG A 190 -15.15 34.25 -3.00
C ARG A 190 -15.84 34.47 -1.66
N LEU A 191 -15.54 33.64 -0.66
CA LEU A 191 -16.12 33.77 0.68
C LEU A 191 -15.66 35.05 1.41
N TYR A 192 -14.46 35.56 1.12
CA TYR A 192 -13.99 36.86 1.63
C TYR A 192 -14.54 38.06 0.85
N ARG A 193 -15.10 37.83 -0.34
CA ARG A 193 -15.52 38.87 -1.30
C ARG A 193 -17.00 38.73 -1.69
N LEU A 194 -17.84 38.33 -0.74
CA LEU A 194 -19.28 38.13 -0.93
C LEU A 194 -20.00 39.30 -1.64
N PRO A 195 -19.73 40.58 -1.29
CA PRO A 195 -20.43 41.71 -1.91
C PRO A 195 -20.08 41.92 -3.38
N SER A 196 -18.90 41.46 -3.82
CA SER A 196 -18.39 41.67 -5.18
C SER A 196 -18.55 40.42 -6.07
N LEU A 197 -19.34 39.43 -5.64
CA LEU A 197 -19.59 38.23 -6.44
C LEU A 197 -20.49 38.55 -7.64
N SER A 198 -20.17 37.96 -8.79
CA SER A 198 -21.08 37.99 -9.93
C SER A 198 -22.37 37.21 -9.64
N ALA A 199 -23.45 37.51 -10.36
CA ALA A 199 -24.73 36.81 -10.19
C ALA A 199 -24.61 35.28 -10.35
N LYS A 200 -23.74 34.82 -11.26
CA LYS A 200 -23.46 33.40 -11.45
C LYS A 200 -22.76 32.78 -10.23
N GLU A 201 -21.73 33.44 -9.72
CA GLU A 201 -20.98 32.95 -8.55
C GLU A 201 -21.82 32.96 -7.27
N ARG A 202 -22.70 33.96 -7.14
CA ARG A 202 -23.68 34.06 -6.06
C ARG A 202 -24.66 32.89 -6.09
N ALA A 203 -25.19 32.53 -7.27
CA ALA A 203 -26.06 31.37 -7.44
C ALA A 203 -25.33 30.04 -7.13
N GLU A 204 -24.06 29.89 -7.54
CA GLU A 204 -23.23 28.72 -7.18
C GLU A 204 -23.04 28.61 -5.65
N MET A 205 -22.80 29.74 -4.97
CA MET A 205 -22.65 29.78 -3.51
C MET A 205 -23.96 29.49 -2.79
N LEU A 206 -25.10 30.01 -3.25
CA LEU A 206 -26.42 29.71 -2.67
C LEU A 206 -26.77 28.23 -2.79
N LYS A 207 -26.57 27.62 -3.96
CA LYS A 207 -26.73 26.17 -4.14
C LYS A 207 -25.80 25.38 -3.21
N ALA A 208 -24.61 25.90 -2.94
CA ALA A 208 -23.67 25.27 -2.04
C ALA A 208 -24.06 25.41 -0.56
N VAL A 209 -24.74 26.50 -0.16
CA VAL A 209 -25.37 26.63 1.17
C VAL A 209 -26.42 25.55 1.36
N GLU A 210 -27.30 25.34 0.36
CA GLU A 210 -28.33 24.29 0.39
C GLU A 210 -27.72 22.89 0.54
N ASN A 211 -26.74 22.54 -0.30
CA ASN A 211 -26.02 21.27 -0.17
C ASN A 211 -25.34 21.11 1.20
N THR A 212 -24.90 22.22 1.82
CA THR A 212 -24.28 22.20 3.15
C THR A 212 -25.33 22.01 4.26
N ARG A 213 -26.55 22.54 4.10
CA ARG A 213 -27.67 22.24 5.01
C ARG A 213 -27.97 20.74 5.00
N ASP A 214 -28.04 20.13 3.83
CA ASP A 214 -28.24 18.69 3.71
C ASP A 214 -27.10 17.90 4.37
N PHE A 215 -25.85 18.33 4.19
CA PHE A 215 -24.69 17.71 4.84
C PHE A 215 -24.79 17.73 6.38
N PHE A 216 -25.32 18.79 6.97
CA PHE A 216 -25.45 18.94 8.42
C PHE A 216 -26.86 18.61 8.95
N LYS A 217 -27.76 18.06 8.13
CA LYS A 217 -29.16 17.81 8.50
C LYS A 217 -29.31 16.92 9.74
N ASP A 218 -28.42 15.94 9.88
CA ASP A 218 -28.41 15.01 11.02
C ASP A 218 -27.54 15.52 12.20
N SER A 219 -26.94 16.71 12.07
CA SER A 219 -26.15 17.31 13.14
C SER A 219 -27.07 17.88 14.22
N GLN A 220 -26.90 17.46 15.47
CA GLN A 220 -27.65 17.99 16.62
C GLN A 220 -27.24 19.42 17.03
N ASN A 221 -26.40 20.11 16.25
CA ASN A 221 -25.88 21.43 16.59
C ASN A 221 -26.84 22.54 16.11
N ALA A 222 -27.58 23.11 17.07
CA ALA A 222 -28.56 24.17 16.83
C ALA A 222 -27.97 25.48 16.23
N ASN A 223 -26.65 25.67 16.26
CA ASN A 223 -26.02 26.87 15.71
C ASN A 223 -25.80 26.79 14.19
N ILE A 224 -25.83 25.59 13.59
CA ILE A 224 -25.54 25.40 12.17
C ILE A 224 -26.56 26.08 11.26
N PRO A 225 -27.88 25.91 11.46
CA PRO A 225 -28.87 26.61 10.64
C PRO A 225 -28.70 28.14 10.69
N ASN A 226 -28.47 28.70 11.89
CA ASN A 226 -28.26 30.13 12.07
C ASN A 226 -27.05 30.67 11.29
N ILE A 227 -25.93 29.93 11.28
CA ILE A 227 -24.71 30.32 10.54
C ILE A 227 -24.98 30.29 9.02
N LEU A 228 -25.74 29.30 8.54
CA LEU A 228 -26.09 29.17 7.12
C LEU A 228 -27.11 30.24 6.70
N ASP A 229 -28.09 30.56 7.54
CA ASP A 229 -29.06 31.64 7.32
C ASP A 229 -28.36 33.01 7.24
N GLU A 230 -27.39 33.27 8.13
CA GLU A 230 -26.60 34.51 8.10
C GLU A 230 -25.77 34.61 6.82
N LEU A 231 -25.18 33.50 6.36
CA LEU A 231 -24.41 33.47 5.12
C LEU A 231 -25.31 33.67 3.90
N GLU A 232 -26.51 33.09 3.90
CA GLU A 232 -27.50 33.25 2.84
C GLU A 232 -28.01 34.69 2.74
N LEU A 233 -28.28 35.34 3.88
CA LEU A 233 -28.65 36.76 3.92
C LEU A 233 -27.55 37.65 3.32
N LYS A 234 -26.28 37.37 3.64
CA LYS A 234 -25.13 38.10 3.05
C LYS A 234 -24.95 37.86 1.56
N LEU A 235 -25.43 36.72 1.05
CA LEU A 235 -25.42 36.40 -0.37
C LEU A 235 -26.61 37.00 -1.12
N ASN A 236 -27.73 37.29 -0.44
CA ASN A 236 -28.92 37.88 -1.04
C ASN A 236 -28.94 39.41 -0.99
N GLY A 237 -28.16 40.02 -0.09
CA GLY A 237 -27.90 41.48 -0.05
C GLY A 237 -26.96 41.98 -1.15
#